data_AF-A0A9E8MW97-F1
#
_entry.id   AF-A0A9E8MW97-F1
#
_cell.length_a   1.000
_cell.length_b   1.000
_cell.length_c   1.000
_cell.angle_alpha   90.00
_cell.angle_beta   90.00
_cell.angle_gamma   90.00
#
_symmetry.space_group_name_H-M   'P 1'
#
loop_
_entity.id
_entity.type
_entity.pdbx_description
1 polymer ?
#
loop_
_entity_poly.entity_id
_entity_poly.type
_entity_poly.pdbx_seq_one_letter_code
_entity_poly.pdbx_strand_id
1 'polypeptide(L)'
;MSFTGGLGSTEAEIQEAISYGVIKMNIDTDMQYAFTSGVRDYMGEKADYLKSQIGSPDGPESPNKKYYDPRVRLRQGELLFVERLKKAFEDLNNVNTL
;
A
#
# COMPACT_ATOMS: atom_id res chain seq x y z
N MET A 1 -21.04 -16.56 4.48
CA MET A 1 -20.59 -16.03 5.80
C MET A 1 -19.59 -14.89 5.57
N SER A 2 -19.41 -13.94 6.49
CA SER A 2 -18.44 -12.82 6.37
C SER A 2 -17.42 -12.88 7.50
N PHE A 3 -16.15 -12.66 7.18
CA PHE A 3 -15.05 -12.59 8.16
C PHE A 3 -14.72 -11.12 8.44
N THR A 4 -14.99 -10.66 9.66
CA THR A 4 -14.74 -9.28 10.09
C THR A 4 -13.48 -9.21 10.94
N GLY A 5 -12.54 -8.34 10.58
CA GLY A 5 -11.30 -8.17 11.33
C GLY A 5 -10.20 -9.15 10.94
N GLY A 6 -9.97 -9.40 9.64
CA GLY A 6 -8.86 -10.23 9.14
C GLY A 6 -7.46 -9.66 9.38
N LEU A 7 -7.34 -8.53 10.08
CA LEU A 7 -6.08 -7.91 10.42
C LEU A 7 -5.32 -8.79 11.41
N GLY A 8 -4.14 -9.26 11.02
CA GLY A 8 -3.30 -10.11 11.87
C GLY A 8 -3.72 -11.58 11.93
N SER A 9 -4.75 -11.98 11.19
CA SER A 9 -5.08 -13.40 11.00
C SER A 9 -3.96 -14.10 10.25
N THR A 10 -3.62 -15.30 10.71
CA THR A 10 -2.69 -16.19 10.02
C THR A 10 -3.34 -16.77 8.77
N GLU A 11 -2.50 -17.22 7.83
CA GLU A 11 -2.98 -17.92 6.64
C GLU A 11 -3.85 -19.14 7.01
N ALA A 12 -3.47 -19.89 8.05
CA ALA A 12 -4.23 -21.06 8.52
C ALA A 12 -5.66 -20.69 8.98
N GLU A 13 -5.82 -19.60 9.73
CA GLU A 13 -7.13 -19.13 10.18
C GLU A 13 -8.01 -18.69 9.00
N ILE A 14 -7.42 -18.07 7.98
CA ILE A 14 -8.14 -17.65 6.76
C ILE A 14 -8.60 -18.89 5.98
N GLN A 15 -7.74 -19.88 5.79
CA GLN A 15 -8.08 -21.13 5.10
C GLN A 15 -9.16 -21.93 5.84
N GLU A 16 -9.08 -22.00 7.18
CA GLU A 16 -10.12 -22.63 7.99
C GLU A 16 -11.47 -21.90 7.82
N ALA A 17 -11.47 -20.57 7.90
CA ALA A 17 -12.69 -19.77 7.71
C ALA A 17 -13.32 -19.97 6.31
N ILE A 18 -12.50 -20.08 5.27
CA ILE A 18 -12.97 -20.41 3.90
C ILE A 18 -13.63 -21.79 3.88
N SER A 19 -13.04 -22.78 4.56
CA SER A 19 -13.61 -24.14 4.65
C SER A 19 -15.02 -24.16 5.28
N TYR A 20 -15.33 -23.17 6.13
CA TYR A 20 -16.64 -22.96 6.74
C TYR A 20 -17.59 -22.05 5.93
N GLY A 21 -17.24 -21.70 4.69
CA GLY A 21 -18.11 -20.96 3.76
C GLY A 21 -18.06 -19.43 3.92
N VAL A 22 -16.93 -18.89 4.40
CA VAL A 22 -16.64 -17.46 4.25
C VAL A 22 -16.42 -17.12 2.78
N ILE A 23 -17.11 -16.09 2.29
CA ILE A 23 -17.02 -15.61 0.90
C ILE A 23 -16.58 -14.14 0.80
N LYS A 24 -16.39 -13.48 1.94
CA LYS A 24 -16.02 -12.07 2.04
C LYS A 24 -15.19 -11.85 3.30
N MET A 25 -14.01 -11.25 3.13
CA MET A 25 -13.15 -10.81 4.22
C MET A 25 -13.00 -9.29 4.18
N ASN A 26 -13.17 -8.63 5.32
CA ASN A 26 -12.92 -7.19 5.43
C ASN A 26 -11.43 -6.95 5.73
N ILE A 27 -10.82 -6.09 4.92
CA ILE A 27 -9.45 -5.59 5.10
C ILE A 27 -9.49 -4.06 5.03
N ASP A 28 -9.02 -3.40 6.08
CA ASP A 28 -9.02 -1.92 6.15
C ASP A 28 -7.71 -1.41 6.74
N THR A 29 -7.42 -1.71 8.00
CA THR A 29 -6.19 -1.24 8.68
C THR A 29 -4.90 -1.65 7.95
N ASP A 30 -4.81 -2.88 7.45
CA ASP A 30 -3.66 -3.32 6.64
C ASP A 30 -3.50 -2.50 5.36
N MET A 31 -4.62 -2.17 4.73
CA MET A 31 -4.66 -1.39 3.50
C MET A 31 -4.26 0.07 3.77
N GLN A 32 -4.77 0.65 4.85
CA GLN A 32 -4.40 1.99 5.34
C GLN A 32 -2.89 2.06 5.63
N TYR A 33 -2.34 1.05 6.32
CA TYR A 33 -0.92 1.01 6.64
C TYR A 33 -0.04 0.83 5.40
N ALA A 34 -0.42 -0.06 4.47
CA ALA A 34 0.31 -0.28 3.23
C ALA A 34 0.40 1.00 2.38
N PHE A 35 -0.74 1.69 2.20
CA PHE A 35 -0.76 2.97 1.48
C PHE A 35 0.10 4.02 2.17
N THR A 36 -0.07 4.16 3.49
CA THR A 36 0.69 5.13 4.29
C THR A 36 2.19 4.87 4.22
N SER A 37 2.61 3.60 4.23
CA SER A 37 4.01 3.21 4.14
C SER A 37 4.63 3.63 2.81
N GLY A 38 3.94 3.43 1.69
CA GLY A 38 4.46 3.82 0.38
C GLY A 38 4.67 5.33 0.25
N VAL A 39 3.75 6.12 0.82
CA VAL A 39 3.91 7.58 0.89
C VAL A 39 5.03 7.97 1.86
N ARG A 40 5.07 7.38 3.07
CA ARG A 40 6.07 7.65 4.10
C ARG A 40 7.49 7.42 3.57
N ASP A 41 7.72 6.28 2.95
CA ASP A 41 9.04 5.86 2.48
C ASP A 41 9.52 6.80 1.37
N TYR A 42 8.64 7.14 0.41
CA TYR A 42 8.94 8.14 -0.61
C TYR A 42 9.30 9.52 -0.02
N MET A 43 8.50 9.98 0.95
CA MET A 43 8.71 11.28 1.59
C MET A 43 10.03 11.31 2.38
N GLY A 44 10.39 10.19 3.03
CA GLY A 44 11.66 10.03 3.72
C GLY A 44 12.85 10.04 2.76
N GLU A 45 12.80 9.24 1.69
CA GLU A 45 13.87 9.16 0.68
C GLU A 45 14.07 10.46 -0.09
N LYS A 46 13.00 11.24 -0.32
CA LYS A 46 13.04 12.49 -1.07
C LYS A 46 12.98 13.73 -0.19
N ALA A 47 13.16 13.60 1.12
CA ALA A 47 12.98 14.67 2.08
C ALA A 47 13.69 15.98 1.68
N ASP A 48 14.94 15.91 1.21
CA ASP A 48 15.70 17.10 0.81
C ASP A 48 15.18 17.77 -0.46
N TYR A 49 14.60 16.99 -1.39
CA TYR A 49 13.99 17.50 -2.61
C TYR A 49 12.58 18.07 -2.39
N LEU A 50 11.95 17.79 -1.25
CA LEU A 50 10.59 18.23 -0.93
C LEU A 50 10.54 19.55 -0.14
N LYS A 51 11.70 20.06 0.31
CA LYS A 51 11.80 21.28 1.14
C LYS A 51 11.54 22.58 0.37
N SER A 52 11.81 22.62 -0.92
CA SER A 52 11.69 23.82 -1.75
C SER A 52 11.33 23.47 -3.20
N GLN A 53 10.78 24.45 -3.94
CA GLN A 53 10.49 24.26 -5.36
C GLN A 53 11.75 24.22 -6.23
N ILE A 54 12.77 24.97 -5.83
CA ILE A 54 14.09 25.09 -6.46
C ILE A 54 15.15 24.95 -5.37
N GLY A 55 16.24 24.24 -5.66
CA GLY A 55 17.34 23.97 -4.74
C GLY A 55 17.21 22.60 -4.08
N SER A 56 18.23 21.76 -4.24
CA SER A 56 18.28 20.40 -3.69
C SER A 56 19.74 19.91 -3.63
N PRO A 57 20.02 18.66 -3.19
CA PRO A 57 21.36 18.09 -3.25
C PRO A 57 21.97 18.09 -4.67
N ASP A 58 21.14 18.13 -5.71
CA ASP A 58 21.56 18.24 -7.11
C ASP A 58 22.03 19.65 -7.49
N GLY A 59 21.87 20.66 -6.63
CA GLY A 59 22.32 22.03 -6.84
C GLY A 59 21.30 23.10 -6.41
N PRO A 60 21.75 24.36 -6.20
CA PRO A 60 20.90 25.45 -5.70
C PRO A 60 19.81 25.89 -6.69
N GLU A 61 20.02 25.70 -7.99
CA GLU A 61 19.06 26.07 -9.06
C GLU A 61 18.26 24.87 -9.59
N SER A 62 18.42 23.68 -8.99
CA SER A 62 17.79 22.46 -9.48
C SER A 62 16.28 22.45 -9.18
N PRO A 63 15.40 22.24 -10.18
CA PRO A 63 13.95 22.25 -9.98
C PRO A 63 13.45 20.92 -9.41
N ASN A 64 12.64 20.99 -8.35
CA ASN A 64 12.17 19.80 -7.64
C ASN A 64 10.78 19.31 -8.07
N LYS A 65 10.19 19.88 -9.13
CA LYS A 65 8.82 19.55 -9.56
C LYS A 65 8.57 18.06 -9.70
N LYS A 66 9.53 17.33 -10.27
CA LYS A 66 9.44 15.86 -10.46
C LYS A 66 9.34 15.07 -9.15
N TYR A 67 9.71 15.67 -8.01
CA TYR A 67 9.68 15.02 -6.70
C TYR A 67 8.43 15.40 -5.89
N TYR A 68 8.05 16.68 -5.86
CA TYR A 68 6.87 17.11 -5.09
C TYR A 68 5.55 16.98 -5.83
N ASP A 69 5.55 16.63 -7.12
CA ASP A 69 4.33 16.37 -7.88
C ASP A 69 3.49 15.31 -7.16
N PRO A 70 2.25 15.63 -6.73
CA PRO A 70 1.45 14.72 -5.90
C PRO A 70 1.24 13.36 -6.54
N ARG A 71 1.21 13.30 -7.87
CA ARG A 71 1.03 12.07 -8.64
C ARG A 71 2.14 11.06 -8.36
N VAL A 72 3.36 11.52 -8.06
CA VAL A 72 4.50 10.63 -7.82
C VAL A 72 4.37 9.97 -6.45
N ARG A 73 4.16 10.74 -5.37
CA ARG A 73 4.05 10.18 -4.02
C ARG A 73 2.77 9.37 -3.81
N LEU A 74 1.63 9.81 -4.37
CA LEU A 74 0.38 9.08 -4.27
C LEU A 74 0.48 7.73 -4.99
N ARG A 75 1.17 7.71 -6.14
CA ARG A 75 1.44 6.47 -6.85
C ARG A 75 2.25 5.47 -6.02
N GLN A 76 3.21 5.92 -5.20
CA GLN A 76 3.95 5.02 -4.31
C GLN A 76 3.03 4.37 -3.27
N GLY A 77 2.10 5.13 -2.70
CA GLY A 77 1.07 4.58 -1.80
C GLY A 77 0.17 3.56 -2.51
N GLU A 78 -0.29 3.85 -3.72
CA GLU A 78 -1.10 2.93 -4.53
C GLU A 78 -0.35 1.63 -4.86
N LEU A 79 0.95 1.69 -5.15
CA LEU A 79 1.74 0.50 -5.50
C LEU A 79 1.82 -0.49 -4.32
N LEU A 80 2.14 -0.01 -3.12
CA LEU A 80 2.16 -0.89 -1.93
C LEU A 80 0.75 -1.33 -1.52
N PHE A 81 -0.27 -0.49 -1.72
CA PHE A 81 -1.66 -0.89 -1.53
C PHE A 81 -2.03 -2.06 -2.45
N VAL A 82 -1.68 -1.98 -3.74
CA VAL A 82 -1.93 -3.05 -4.71
C VAL A 82 -1.15 -4.32 -4.35
N GLU A 83 0.09 -4.19 -3.90
CA GLU A 83 0.89 -5.32 -3.44
C GLU A 83 0.24 -6.04 -2.25
N ARG A 84 -0.18 -5.28 -1.21
CA ARG A 84 -0.88 -5.84 -0.06
C ARG A 84 -2.21 -6.50 -0.45
N LEU A 85 -2.92 -5.90 -1.41
CA LEU A 85 -4.19 -6.42 -1.92
C LEU A 85 -4.00 -7.74 -2.69
N LYS A 86 -2.95 -7.85 -3.51
CA LYS A 86 -2.61 -9.11 -4.19
C LYS A 86 -2.39 -10.24 -3.20
N LYS A 87 -1.63 -9.98 -2.13
CA LYS A 87 -1.45 -10.96 -1.07
C LYS A 87 -2.78 -11.37 -0.43
N ALA A 88 -3.69 -10.43 -0.18
CA ALA A 88 -5.01 -10.76 0.32
C ALA A 88 -5.85 -11.62 -0.66
N PHE A 89 -5.73 -11.40 -1.97
CA PHE A 89 -6.35 -12.27 -2.97
C PHE A 89 -5.77 -13.69 -2.98
N GLU A 90 -4.45 -13.81 -2.85
CA GLU A 90 -3.77 -15.10 -2.71
C GLU A 90 -4.24 -15.85 -1.45
N ASP A 91 -4.26 -15.16 -0.30
CA ASP A 91 -4.71 -15.72 0.98
C ASP A 91 -6.18 -16.20 0.93
N LEU A 92 -7.00 -15.57 0.08
CA LEU A 92 -8.41 -15.91 -0.12
C LEU A 92 -8.65 -16.94 -1.23
N ASN A 93 -7.59 -17.54 -1.80
CA ASN A 93 -7.67 -18.44 -2.95
C ASN A 93 -8.42 -17.85 -4.15
N ASN A 94 -8.35 -16.52 -4.32
CA ASN A 94 -9.14 -15.78 -5.30
C ASN A 94 -8.23 -15.13 -6.35
N VAL A 95 -7.50 -15.95 -7.09
CA VAL A 95 -6.57 -15.52 -8.14
C VAL A 95 -6.96 -16.22 -9.44
N ASN A 96 -7.12 -15.45 -10.53
CA ASN A 96 -7.49 -15.95 -11.87
C ASN A 96 -8.79 -16.78 -11.92
N THR A 97 -9.83 -16.31 -11.24
CA THR A 97 -11.12 -16.98 -11.07
C THR A 97 -12.26 -16.38 -11.92
N LEU A 98 -11.92 -15.53 -12.90
CA LEU A 98 -12.88 -14.82 -13.78
C LEU A 98 -13.22 -15.61 -15.04
#